data_AF-A0A5N9AZJ9-F1
#
_entry.id   AF-A0A5N9AZJ9-F1
#
_cell.length_a   1.000
_cell.length_b   1.000
_cell.length_c   1.000
_cell.angle_alpha   90.00
_cell.angle_beta   90.00
_cell.angle_gamma   90.00
#
_symmetry.space_group_name_H-M   'P 1'
#
loop_
_entity.id
_entity.type
_entity.pdbx_description
1 polymer ?
#
loop_
_entity_poly.entity_id
_entity_poly.type
_entity_poly.pdbx_seq_one_letter_code
_entity_poly.pdbx_strand_id
1 'polypeptide(L)'
;MDTNPKLRISNAYSFDDISIVPGTVTIDPDKVTTDFCIGSYKFSIPIIAAAMDAITSPNFIQKLNDLGGLGVMNLEGIQTRYKNPDETLKEIIDSSPLQATKVLQKLYTSPIKQELIKERINEIKSNGTTCAVSITPGKVNELAPIAIDSGIDILVIQSTVTTATYISDKESTLILSDLIKQSPIPVIVGNCVTYETAMELIEAGASGLLIGVGPGAACTTREVTGVGIPQVTATMNCSTARDDYFKKTGKYIPIITDGGIRTGGDMCKSLVSGADAVMLGTPLAQSSEAPGKGFNWGMASPHPDLPRGTRIDIGTKCSLKKLLFGPASVHNGTQNFIGALKVCMGMLGTKAIKEMHNSEIVISPSLKTEGKSYQIK
;
A
#
# COMPACT_ATOMS: atom_id res chain seq x y z
N MET A 1 -35.53 -11.03 18.56
CA MET A 1 -34.18 -10.52 18.19
C MET A 1 -34.36 -9.04 17.93
N ASP A 2 -34.22 -8.23 18.98
CA ASP A 2 -34.21 -6.79 18.82
C ASP A 2 -32.78 -6.37 18.50
N THR A 3 -32.59 -5.68 17.38
CA THR A 3 -31.85 -4.42 17.33
C THR A 3 -31.84 -3.96 15.88
N ASN A 4 -32.78 -3.08 15.56
CA ASN A 4 -32.61 -2.10 14.48
C ASN A 4 -31.14 -1.65 14.41
N PRO A 5 -30.48 -1.65 13.24
CA PRO A 5 -29.24 -0.93 13.11
C PRO A 5 -29.58 0.55 13.32
N LYS A 6 -29.31 1.08 14.51
CA LYS A 6 -29.36 2.53 14.74
C LYS A 6 -28.34 3.13 13.78
N LEU A 7 -28.79 3.97 12.86
CA LEU A 7 -27.94 4.89 12.12
C LEU A 7 -27.05 5.60 13.15
N ARG A 8 -25.76 5.29 13.17
CA ARG A 8 -24.78 5.87 14.09
C ARG A 8 -23.65 6.45 13.25
N ILE A 9 -23.41 7.74 13.43
CA ILE A 9 -22.19 8.39 12.99
C ILE A 9 -21.15 8.13 14.08
N SER A 10 -20.00 7.57 13.68
CA SER A 10 -18.87 7.32 14.56
C SER A 10 -17.74 8.29 14.22
N ASN A 11 -16.99 8.72 15.23
CA ASN A 11 -15.77 9.49 15.00
C ASN A 11 -14.72 8.61 14.33
N ALA A 12 -14.03 9.18 13.34
CA ALA A 12 -12.89 8.55 12.68
C ALA A 12 -11.85 9.60 12.33
N TYR A 13 -10.57 9.21 12.39
CA TYR A 13 -9.43 10.11 12.34
C TYR A 13 -8.47 9.73 11.22
N SER A 14 -7.91 10.74 10.59
CA SER A 14 -6.87 10.68 9.56
C SER A 14 -5.53 11.11 10.16
N PHE A 15 -4.47 11.09 9.34
CA PHE A 15 -3.14 11.53 9.79
C PHE A 15 -3.10 13.00 10.24
N ASP A 16 -4.00 13.83 9.74
CA ASP A 16 -4.01 15.26 10.05
C ASP A 16 -4.74 15.58 11.36
N ASP A 17 -5.47 14.60 11.90
CA ASP A 17 -6.27 14.74 13.12
C ASP A 17 -5.51 14.34 14.39
N ILE A 18 -4.31 13.77 14.27
CA ILE A 18 -3.58 13.18 15.40
C ILE A 18 -2.10 13.59 15.45
N SER A 19 -1.52 13.49 16.65
CA SER A 19 -0.09 13.64 16.92
C SER A 19 0.41 12.47 17.77
N ILE A 20 1.69 12.14 17.67
CA ILE A 20 2.33 11.10 18.49
C ILE A 20 2.93 11.77 19.73
N VAL A 21 2.67 11.21 20.90
CA VAL A 21 3.24 11.68 22.16
C VAL A 21 4.67 11.13 22.31
N PRO A 22 5.67 11.96 22.64
CA PRO A 22 7.03 11.49 22.90
C PRO A 22 7.12 10.46 24.02
N GLY A 23 8.12 9.58 23.95
CA GLY A 23 8.40 8.61 25.00
C GLY A 23 9.04 9.25 26.24
N THR A 24 9.08 8.50 27.34
CA THR A 24 9.73 8.96 28.58
C THR A 24 11.26 8.85 28.54
N VAL A 25 11.81 8.04 27.64
CA VAL A 25 13.24 7.84 27.41
C VAL A 25 13.51 7.95 25.92
N THR A 26 14.48 8.77 25.53
CA THR A 26 14.93 8.85 24.13
C THR A 26 16.11 7.92 23.88
N ILE A 27 16.25 7.42 22.65
CA ILE A 27 17.39 6.62 22.21
C ILE A 27 18.00 7.16 20.93
N ASP A 28 19.27 6.82 20.68
CA ASP A 28 19.94 7.21 19.44
C ASP A 28 19.24 6.58 18.22
N PRO A 29 18.97 7.34 17.15
CA PRO A 29 18.36 6.82 15.92
C PRO A 29 19.14 5.65 15.28
N ASP A 30 20.44 5.54 15.53
CA ASP A 30 21.27 4.45 15.03
C ASP A 30 21.11 3.13 15.81
N LYS A 31 20.43 3.16 16.97
CA LYS A 31 20.16 1.98 17.81
C LYS A 31 18.82 1.30 17.48
N VAL A 32 18.11 1.75 16.45
CA VAL A 32 16.80 1.21 16.08
C VAL A 32 16.87 0.32 14.84
N THR A 33 16.03 -0.70 14.78
CA THR A 33 15.79 -1.50 13.59
C THR A 33 14.45 -1.15 12.95
N THR A 34 14.46 -1.03 11.62
CA THR A 34 13.29 -0.79 10.78
C THR A 34 12.87 -2.04 10.01
N ASP A 35 13.41 -3.20 10.40
CA ASP A 35 13.14 -4.47 9.76
C ASP A 35 11.67 -4.89 9.94
N PHE A 36 11.10 -5.49 8.92
CA PHE A 36 9.81 -6.17 9.01
C PHE A 36 9.80 -7.45 8.15
N CYS A 37 8.82 -8.32 8.40
CA CYS A 37 8.72 -9.61 7.70
C CYS A 37 7.32 -9.86 7.14
N ILE A 38 7.27 -10.62 6.04
CA ILE A 38 6.05 -11.23 5.48
C ILE A 38 6.33 -12.71 5.30
N GLY A 39 5.73 -13.56 6.14
CA GLY A 39 6.14 -14.96 6.22
C GLY A 39 7.63 -15.09 6.54
N SER A 40 8.38 -15.79 5.68
CA SER A 40 9.83 -15.95 5.79
C SER A 40 10.64 -14.82 5.13
N TYR A 41 10.01 -13.91 4.39
CA TYR A 41 10.70 -12.84 3.68
C TYR A 41 10.95 -11.66 4.61
N LYS A 42 12.21 -11.23 4.71
CA LYS A 42 12.66 -10.11 5.55
C LYS A 42 13.03 -8.92 4.69
N PHE A 43 12.60 -7.73 5.11
CA PHE A 43 12.90 -6.46 4.47
C PHE A 43 13.51 -5.52 5.51
N SER A 44 14.51 -4.72 5.13
CA SER A 44 15.21 -3.84 6.08
C SER A 44 14.55 -2.48 6.26
N ILE A 45 13.58 -2.16 5.41
CA ILE A 45 12.74 -0.97 5.55
C ILE A 45 11.26 -1.35 5.44
N PRO A 46 10.35 -0.68 6.17
CA PRO A 46 8.94 -1.03 6.23
C PRO A 46 8.13 -0.42 5.09
N ILE A 47 8.66 -0.51 3.87
CA ILE A 47 8.11 0.16 2.68
C ILE A 47 7.86 -0.86 1.57
N ILE A 48 6.60 -0.89 1.14
CA ILE A 48 6.10 -1.65 0.00
C ILE A 48 5.69 -0.65 -1.09
N ALA A 49 6.09 -0.84 -2.34
CA ALA A 49 5.58 -0.04 -3.45
C ALA A 49 4.19 -0.52 -3.86
N ALA A 50 3.25 0.42 -3.98
CA ALA A 50 1.90 0.13 -4.46
C ALA A 50 1.94 -0.43 -5.88
N ALA A 51 1.11 -1.45 -6.15
CA ALA A 51 1.04 -2.09 -7.48
C ALA A 51 0.33 -1.19 -8.49
N MET A 52 1.04 -0.16 -8.94
CA MET A 52 0.58 0.88 -9.85
C MET A 52 1.59 0.99 -10.97
N ASP A 53 1.15 0.96 -12.22
CA ASP A 53 2.06 0.97 -13.38
C ASP A 53 2.89 2.25 -13.50
N ALA A 54 2.46 3.34 -12.85
CA ALA A 54 3.23 4.56 -12.70
C ALA A 54 4.44 4.44 -11.76
N ILE A 55 4.55 3.34 -11.01
CA ILE A 55 5.56 3.13 -9.97
C ILE A 55 6.32 1.84 -10.25
N THR A 56 5.62 0.71 -10.40
CA THR A 56 6.24 -0.62 -10.34
C THR A 56 6.49 -1.18 -11.73
N SER A 57 7.68 -0.95 -12.26
CA SER A 57 8.29 -1.72 -13.35
C SER A 57 9.31 -2.72 -12.79
N PRO A 58 9.71 -3.77 -13.55
CA PRO A 58 10.77 -4.69 -13.12
C PRO A 58 12.03 -3.98 -12.61
N ASN A 59 12.52 -2.98 -13.35
CA ASN A 59 13.67 -2.16 -12.96
C ASN A 59 13.43 -1.34 -11.67
N PHE A 60 12.24 -0.76 -11.49
CA PHE A 60 11.94 -0.04 -10.25
C PHE A 60 11.88 -0.98 -9.04
N ILE A 61 11.26 -2.15 -9.20
CA ILE A 61 11.13 -3.18 -8.17
C ILE A 61 12.52 -3.63 -7.72
N GLN A 62 13.42 -3.91 -8.65
CA GLN A 62 14.82 -4.24 -8.34
C GLN A 62 15.49 -3.15 -7.51
N LYS A 63 15.44 -1.88 -7.95
CA LYS A 63 16.08 -0.77 -7.24
C LYS A 63 15.51 -0.54 -5.84
N LEU A 64 14.21 -0.77 -5.64
CA LEU A 64 13.61 -0.69 -4.31
C LEU A 64 14.07 -1.86 -3.43
N ASN A 65 14.21 -3.06 -4.00
CA ASN A 65 14.68 -4.24 -3.29
C ASN A 65 16.15 -4.12 -2.87
N ASP A 66 17.02 -3.56 -3.72
CA ASP A 66 18.42 -3.24 -3.37
C ASP A 66 18.53 -2.25 -2.20
N LEU A 67 17.49 -1.43 -2.02
CA LEU A 67 17.33 -0.49 -0.92
C LEU A 67 16.58 -1.08 0.30
N GLY A 68 16.25 -2.37 0.24
CA GLY A 68 15.67 -3.15 1.33
C GLY A 68 14.14 -3.14 1.43
N GLY A 69 13.44 -2.57 0.43
CA GLY A 69 11.98 -2.56 0.36
C GLY A 69 11.40 -3.68 -0.50
N LEU A 70 10.08 -3.70 -0.62
CA LEU A 70 9.35 -4.65 -1.46
C LEU A 70 8.63 -3.93 -2.60
N GLY A 71 8.82 -4.35 -3.85
CA GLY A 71 8.01 -3.88 -4.97
C GLY A 71 6.94 -4.89 -5.36
N VAL A 72 5.71 -4.43 -5.64
CA VAL A 72 4.59 -5.28 -6.05
C VAL A 72 4.18 -4.96 -7.48
N MET A 73 4.34 -5.88 -8.43
CA MET A 73 3.93 -5.64 -9.83
C MET A 73 2.42 -5.87 -10.02
N ASN A 74 1.73 -4.99 -10.75
CA ASN A 74 0.32 -5.20 -11.11
C ASN A 74 0.19 -6.14 -12.33
N LEU A 75 -0.34 -7.35 -12.15
CA LEU A 75 -0.50 -8.30 -13.28
C LEU A 75 -1.63 -7.91 -14.24
N GLU A 76 -2.54 -7.04 -13.81
CA GLU A 76 -3.60 -6.51 -14.65
C GLU A 76 -3.22 -5.15 -15.25
N GLY A 77 -1.97 -4.75 -15.08
CA GLY A 77 -1.41 -3.48 -15.50
C GLY A 77 -0.92 -3.43 -16.94
N ILE A 78 -0.16 -2.38 -17.25
CA ILE A 78 0.46 -2.15 -18.56
C ILE A 78 1.61 -3.13 -18.81
N GLN A 79 2.36 -3.49 -17.76
CA GLN A 79 3.53 -4.37 -17.83
C GLN A 79 3.26 -5.72 -18.51
N THR A 80 2.04 -6.24 -18.37
CA THR A 80 1.62 -7.57 -18.86
C THR A 80 0.68 -7.50 -20.06
N ARG A 81 0.35 -6.30 -20.55
CA ARG A 81 -0.50 -6.10 -21.75
C ARG A 81 0.33 -5.72 -22.99
N TYR A 82 1.47 -5.06 -22.77
CA TYR A 82 2.29 -4.48 -23.83
C TYR A 82 3.74 -4.96 -23.77
N LYS A 83 4.29 -5.31 -24.94
CA LYS A 83 5.70 -5.72 -25.07
C LYS A 83 6.65 -4.56 -24.73
N ASN A 84 6.29 -3.34 -25.11
CA ASN A 84 7.00 -2.11 -24.76
C ASN A 84 6.13 -1.24 -23.84
N PRO A 85 6.14 -1.50 -22.51
CA PRO A 85 5.28 -0.77 -21.57
C PRO A 85 5.64 0.72 -21.47
N ASP A 86 6.89 1.10 -21.70
CA ASP A 86 7.35 2.49 -21.57
C ASP A 86 6.73 3.43 -22.61
N GLU A 87 6.53 2.97 -23.84
CA GLU A 87 5.82 3.72 -24.88
C GLU A 87 4.34 3.94 -24.49
N THR A 88 3.68 2.90 -23.99
CA THR A 88 2.30 2.97 -23.53
C THR A 88 2.15 3.92 -22.33
N LEU A 89 3.08 3.87 -21.39
CA LEU A 89 3.10 4.78 -20.24
C LEU A 89 3.31 6.23 -20.68
N LYS A 90 4.15 6.46 -21.70
CA LYS A 90 4.34 7.79 -22.28
C LYS A 90 3.04 8.36 -22.87
N GLU A 91 2.21 7.54 -23.54
CA GLU A 91 0.89 7.98 -24.02
C GLU A 91 -0.01 8.47 -22.87
N ILE A 92 0.02 7.80 -21.71
CA ILE A 92 -0.72 8.22 -20.51
C ILE A 92 -0.16 9.53 -19.95
N ILE A 93 1.16 9.63 -19.84
CA ILE A 93 1.86 10.79 -19.28
C ILE A 93 1.61 12.05 -20.12
N ASP A 94 1.74 11.94 -21.44
CA ASP A 94 1.63 13.06 -22.38
C ASP A 94 0.16 13.46 -22.64
N SER A 95 -0.81 12.64 -22.23
CA SER A 95 -2.23 12.95 -22.37
C SER A 95 -2.60 14.24 -21.61
N SER A 96 -3.57 15.01 -22.13
CA SER A 96 -4.09 16.15 -21.39
C SER A 96 -4.92 15.69 -20.18
N PRO A 97 -5.06 16.51 -19.11
CA PRO A 97 -5.90 16.14 -17.97
C PRO A 97 -7.33 15.72 -18.35
N LEU A 98 -7.91 16.38 -19.36
CA LEU A 98 -9.26 16.07 -19.86
C LEU A 98 -9.35 14.73 -20.61
N GLN A 99 -8.25 14.26 -21.22
CA GLN A 99 -8.21 13.00 -21.97
C GLN A 99 -7.66 11.82 -21.16
N ALA A 100 -7.05 12.08 -20.01
CA ALA A 100 -6.34 11.07 -19.21
C ALA A 100 -7.19 9.84 -18.91
N THR A 101 -8.44 10.01 -18.47
CA THR A 101 -9.36 8.90 -18.19
C THR A 101 -9.64 8.06 -19.43
N LYS A 102 -9.92 8.70 -20.57
CA LYS A 102 -10.20 8.01 -21.83
C LYS A 102 -9.00 7.21 -22.33
N VAL A 103 -7.79 7.79 -22.21
CA VAL A 103 -6.54 7.12 -22.57
C VAL A 103 -6.28 5.91 -21.67
N LEU A 104 -6.45 6.07 -20.36
CA LEU A 104 -6.32 4.97 -19.39
C LEU A 104 -7.29 3.83 -19.72
N GLN A 105 -8.59 4.13 -19.90
CA GLN A 105 -9.59 3.12 -20.25
C GLN A 105 -9.22 2.38 -21.54
N LYS A 106 -8.88 3.12 -22.60
CA LYS A 106 -8.45 2.53 -23.88
C LYS A 106 -7.27 1.57 -23.68
N LEU A 107 -6.21 1.99 -23.02
CA LEU A 107 -4.97 1.20 -22.93
C LEU A 107 -5.14 -0.05 -22.05
N TYR A 108 -5.88 0.06 -20.95
CA TYR A 108 -6.10 -1.07 -20.05
C TYR A 108 -7.13 -2.09 -20.57
N THR A 109 -7.84 -1.81 -21.68
CA THR A 109 -8.71 -2.82 -22.33
C THR A 109 -7.93 -3.89 -23.11
N SER A 110 -6.68 -3.62 -23.51
CA SER A 110 -5.85 -4.59 -24.23
C SER A 110 -5.66 -5.85 -23.40
N PRO A 111 -5.82 -7.07 -23.94
CA PRO A 111 -5.81 -8.29 -23.14
C PRO A 111 -4.47 -8.50 -22.42
N ILE A 112 -4.53 -9.12 -21.24
CA ILE A 112 -3.37 -9.56 -20.48
C ILE A 112 -2.72 -10.73 -21.23
N LYS A 113 -1.40 -10.70 -21.35
CA LYS A 113 -0.60 -11.65 -22.11
C LYS A 113 0.19 -12.54 -21.17
N GLN A 114 -0.10 -13.84 -21.17
CA GLN A 114 0.51 -14.79 -20.24
C GLN A 114 2.03 -14.91 -20.44
N GLU A 115 2.49 -14.78 -21.69
CA GLU A 115 3.91 -14.76 -22.02
C GLU A 115 4.63 -13.57 -21.38
N LEU A 116 3.99 -12.41 -21.32
CA LEU A 116 4.56 -11.22 -20.69
C LEU A 116 4.57 -11.34 -19.16
N ILE A 117 3.58 -12.01 -18.55
CA ILE A 117 3.63 -12.31 -17.11
C ILE A 117 4.92 -13.07 -16.77
N LYS A 118 5.19 -14.16 -17.52
CA LYS A 118 6.40 -14.97 -17.34
C LYS A 118 7.67 -14.17 -17.58
N GLU A 119 7.72 -13.38 -18.66
CA GLU A 119 8.85 -12.54 -19.02
C GLU A 119 9.19 -11.55 -17.90
N ARG A 120 8.20 -10.78 -17.41
CA ARG A 120 8.42 -9.77 -16.36
C ARG A 120 8.77 -10.36 -15.01
N ILE A 121 8.19 -11.51 -14.64
CA ILE A 121 8.58 -12.23 -13.41
C ILE A 121 10.03 -12.69 -13.52
N ASN A 122 10.43 -13.26 -14.65
CA ASN A 122 11.82 -13.67 -14.87
C ASN A 122 12.79 -12.50 -14.83
N GLU A 123 12.43 -11.33 -15.39
CA GLU A 123 13.24 -10.12 -15.30
C GLU A 123 13.49 -9.71 -13.84
N ILE A 124 12.43 -9.67 -13.01
CA ILE A 124 12.55 -9.36 -11.58
C ILE A 124 13.46 -10.39 -10.90
N LYS A 125 13.19 -11.69 -11.11
CA LYS A 125 13.90 -12.78 -10.41
C LYS A 125 15.35 -12.96 -10.86
N SER A 126 15.70 -12.57 -12.08
CA SER A 126 17.06 -12.76 -12.63
C SER A 126 18.16 -12.12 -11.79
N ASN A 127 17.82 -11.14 -10.95
CA ASN A 127 18.73 -10.43 -10.05
C ASN A 127 18.64 -10.88 -8.59
N GLY A 128 17.93 -11.99 -8.29
CA GLY A 128 17.70 -12.45 -6.91
C GLY A 128 16.70 -11.58 -6.12
N THR A 129 16.01 -10.67 -6.80
CA THR A 129 15.00 -9.79 -6.19
C THR A 129 13.75 -10.58 -5.77
N THR A 130 13.23 -10.29 -4.58
CA THR A 130 11.93 -10.82 -4.13
C THR A 130 10.82 -10.33 -5.06
N CYS A 131 10.11 -11.25 -5.70
CA CYS A 131 9.06 -10.96 -6.67
C CYS A 131 7.67 -11.07 -6.02
N ALA A 132 7.05 -9.91 -5.77
CA ALA A 132 5.64 -9.85 -5.39
C ALA A 132 4.78 -9.35 -6.54
N VAL A 133 3.58 -9.92 -6.68
CA VAL A 133 2.64 -9.52 -7.73
C VAL A 133 1.23 -9.34 -7.17
N SER A 134 0.48 -8.41 -7.76
CA SER A 134 -0.88 -8.05 -7.41
C SER A 134 -1.87 -8.56 -8.44
N ILE A 135 -2.96 -9.15 -7.95
CA ILE A 135 -4.10 -9.63 -8.74
C ILE A 135 -5.40 -9.24 -8.03
N THR A 136 -6.41 -8.82 -8.77
CA THR A 136 -7.74 -8.59 -8.21
C THR A 136 -8.47 -9.91 -7.95
N PRO A 137 -9.41 -9.94 -6.99
CA PRO A 137 -10.21 -11.14 -6.73
C PRO A 137 -10.87 -11.72 -7.99
N GLY A 138 -11.35 -10.88 -8.92
CA GLY A 138 -12.00 -11.35 -10.15
C GLY A 138 -11.08 -12.08 -11.13
N LYS A 139 -9.76 -11.90 -11.03
CA LYS A 139 -8.76 -12.53 -11.93
C LYS A 139 -7.84 -13.53 -11.23
N VAL A 140 -7.99 -13.73 -9.93
CA VAL A 140 -7.06 -14.53 -9.14
C VAL A 140 -7.00 -15.99 -9.60
N ASN A 141 -8.14 -16.63 -9.90
CA ASN A 141 -8.18 -18.03 -10.35
C ASN A 141 -7.49 -18.23 -11.72
N GLU A 142 -7.50 -17.20 -12.56
CA GLU A 142 -6.88 -17.22 -13.89
C GLU A 142 -5.38 -16.97 -13.80
N LEU A 143 -4.96 -15.93 -13.07
CA LEU A 143 -3.61 -15.39 -13.13
C LEU A 143 -2.68 -15.92 -12.03
N ALA A 144 -3.21 -16.31 -10.86
CA ALA A 144 -2.37 -16.78 -9.76
C ALA A 144 -1.60 -18.07 -10.09
N PRO A 145 -2.21 -19.11 -10.71
CA PRO A 145 -1.46 -20.32 -11.08
C PRO A 145 -0.28 -20.00 -12.01
N ILE A 146 -0.49 -19.14 -13.01
CA ILE A 146 0.54 -18.72 -13.97
C ILE A 146 1.70 -18.03 -13.25
N ALA A 147 1.38 -17.11 -12.33
CA ALA A 147 2.39 -16.36 -11.59
C ALA A 147 3.16 -17.27 -10.61
N ILE A 148 2.48 -18.16 -9.89
CA ILE A 148 3.08 -19.13 -8.97
C ILE A 148 4.01 -20.09 -9.74
N ASP A 149 3.58 -20.62 -10.88
CA ASP A 149 4.40 -21.48 -11.74
C ASP A 149 5.62 -20.75 -12.31
N SER A 150 5.53 -19.43 -12.47
CA SER A 150 6.65 -18.55 -12.85
C SER A 150 7.59 -18.24 -11.68
N GLY A 151 7.22 -18.66 -10.47
CA GLY A 151 8.05 -18.60 -9.28
C GLY A 151 7.95 -17.30 -8.49
N ILE A 152 6.83 -16.59 -8.48
CA ILE A 152 6.66 -15.45 -7.54
C ILE A 152 6.88 -15.88 -6.08
N ASP A 153 7.33 -14.94 -5.26
CA ASP A 153 7.65 -15.19 -3.85
C ASP A 153 6.48 -14.84 -2.92
N ILE A 154 5.70 -13.82 -3.29
CA ILE A 154 4.55 -13.31 -2.52
C ILE A 154 3.40 -13.00 -3.48
N LEU A 155 2.21 -13.48 -3.17
CA LEU A 155 0.98 -13.12 -3.88
C LEU A 155 0.24 -12.01 -3.12
N VAL A 156 -0.18 -10.97 -3.82
CA VAL A 156 -1.04 -9.91 -3.28
C VAL A 156 -2.40 -10.00 -3.96
N ILE A 157 -3.44 -10.29 -3.18
CA ILE A 157 -4.83 -10.25 -3.66
C ILE A 157 -5.43 -8.94 -3.20
N GLN A 158 -5.53 -7.98 -4.13
CA GLN A 158 -5.95 -6.63 -3.79
C GLN A 158 -7.08 -6.08 -4.64
N SER A 159 -8.01 -5.39 -3.98
CA SER A 159 -9.08 -4.61 -4.59
C SER A 159 -9.36 -3.38 -3.74
N THR A 160 -10.26 -2.50 -4.17
CA THR A 160 -10.64 -1.35 -3.33
C THR A 160 -11.27 -1.78 -2.01
N VAL A 161 -12.10 -2.83 -2.02
CA VAL A 161 -12.75 -3.39 -0.83
C VAL A 161 -12.78 -4.90 -0.98
N THR A 162 -12.10 -5.62 -0.09
CA THR A 162 -12.01 -7.08 -0.12
C THR A 162 -12.60 -7.67 1.16
N THR A 163 -13.46 -8.67 0.98
CA THR A 163 -14.05 -9.48 2.04
C THR A 163 -13.64 -10.94 1.86
N ALA A 164 -13.75 -11.76 2.91
CA ALA A 164 -13.44 -13.18 2.82
C ALA A 164 -14.45 -13.95 1.92
N THR A 165 -15.68 -13.45 1.82
CA THR A 165 -16.75 -14.03 1.01
C THR A 165 -17.22 -13.03 -0.04
N TYR A 166 -17.34 -13.51 -1.27
CA TYR A 166 -17.96 -12.79 -2.40
C TYR A 166 -19.16 -13.59 -2.91
N ILE A 167 -20.30 -12.92 -3.11
CA ILE A 167 -21.53 -13.57 -3.57
C ILE A 167 -21.77 -13.15 -5.02
N SER A 168 -21.91 -14.12 -5.92
CA SER A 168 -22.23 -13.89 -7.33
C SER A 168 -23.16 -14.99 -7.84
N ASP A 169 -24.18 -14.59 -8.60
CA ASP A 169 -25.08 -15.52 -9.30
C ASP A 169 -24.52 -15.97 -10.66
N LYS A 170 -23.46 -15.31 -11.16
CA LYS A 170 -22.95 -15.47 -12.53
C LYS A 170 -21.60 -16.20 -12.61
N GLU A 171 -20.85 -16.21 -11.52
CA GLU A 171 -19.54 -16.85 -11.42
C GLU A 171 -19.56 -17.82 -10.23
N SER A 172 -18.76 -18.88 -10.26
CA SER A 172 -18.63 -19.74 -9.09
C SER A 172 -18.16 -18.87 -7.92
N THR A 173 -18.88 -18.94 -6.80
CA THR A 173 -18.56 -18.22 -5.56
C THR A 173 -17.07 -18.31 -5.26
N LEU A 174 -16.36 -17.19 -5.39
CA LEU A 174 -14.95 -17.12 -5.06
C LEU A 174 -14.83 -17.17 -3.53
N ILE A 175 -14.41 -18.32 -3.02
CA ILE A 175 -14.07 -18.50 -1.62
C ILE A 175 -12.60 -18.15 -1.46
N LEU A 176 -12.33 -16.87 -1.16
CA LEU A 176 -10.97 -16.35 -1.03
C LEU A 176 -10.16 -17.13 0.01
N SER A 177 -10.80 -17.64 1.06
CA SER A 177 -10.17 -18.43 2.10
C SER A 177 -9.62 -19.77 1.60
N ASP A 178 -10.26 -20.42 0.64
CA ASP A 178 -9.75 -21.68 0.06
C ASP A 178 -8.48 -21.41 -0.74
N LEU A 179 -8.47 -20.33 -1.53
CA LEU A 179 -7.31 -19.92 -2.31
C LEU A 179 -6.12 -19.56 -1.42
N ILE A 180 -6.36 -18.78 -0.36
CA ILE A 180 -5.30 -18.42 0.60
C ILE A 180 -4.70 -19.67 1.25
N LYS A 181 -5.54 -20.63 1.67
CA LYS A 181 -5.09 -21.86 2.34
C LYS A 181 -4.33 -22.81 1.41
N GLN A 182 -4.69 -22.84 0.13
CA GLN A 182 -4.06 -23.71 -0.87
C GLN A 182 -2.79 -23.10 -1.47
N SER A 183 -2.55 -21.80 -1.28
CA SER A 183 -1.37 -21.12 -1.79
C SER A 183 -0.09 -21.66 -1.12
N PRO A 184 0.92 -22.11 -1.90
CA PRO A 184 2.20 -22.57 -1.37
C PRO A 184 3.10 -21.42 -0.90
N ILE A 185 2.71 -20.18 -1.19
CA ILE A 185 3.46 -18.95 -0.88
C ILE A 185 2.62 -18.00 -0.01
N PRO A 186 3.25 -17.07 0.73
CA PRO A 186 2.55 -16.06 1.49
C PRO A 186 1.58 -15.24 0.63
N VAL A 187 0.35 -15.07 1.14
CA VAL A 187 -0.70 -14.28 0.48
C VAL A 187 -1.01 -13.05 1.32
N ILE A 188 -0.75 -11.87 0.78
CA ILE A 188 -1.20 -10.58 1.33
C ILE A 188 -2.59 -10.29 0.77
N VAL A 189 -3.52 -9.84 1.61
CA VAL A 189 -4.90 -9.59 1.18
C VAL A 189 -5.34 -8.19 1.55
N GLY A 190 -6.04 -7.52 0.64
CA GLY A 190 -6.67 -6.26 0.96
C GLY A 190 -7.51 -5.65 -0.16
N ASN A 191 -8.09 -4.48 -0.01
CA ASN A 191 -8.01 -3.70 1.22
C ASN A 191 -9.21 -3.97 2.13
N CYS A 192 -8.97 -3.98 3.44
CA CYS A 192 -10.02 -4.00 4.47
C CYS A 192 -9.80 -2.84 5.46
N VAL A 193 -10.84 -2.46 6.22
CA VAL A 193 -10.80 -1.27 7.10
C VAL A 193 -11.58 -1.43 8.41
N THR A 194 -12.26 -2.56 8.59
CA THR A 194 -13.05 -2.89 9.78
C THR A 194 -12.39 -4.01 10.56
N TYR A 195 -12.70 -4.09 11.85
CA TYR A 195 -12.22 -5.15 12.73
C TYR A 195 -12.69 -6.53 12.23
N GLU A 196 -13.98 -6.66 11.92
CA GLU A 196 -14.63 -7.92 11.57
C GLU A 196 -14.04 -8.48 10.27
N THR A 197 -13.93 -7.66 9.23
CA THR A 197 -13.36 -8.10 7.96
C THR A 197 -11.88 -8.43 8.09
N ALA A 198 -11.11 -7.67 8.90
CA ALA A 198 -9.72 -8.02 9.17
C ALA A 198 -9.59 -9.38 9.87
N MET A 199 -10.43 -9.64 10.89
CA MET A 199 -10.46 -10.93 11.59
C MET A 199 -10.78 -12.08 10.63
N GLU A 200 -11.81 -11.94 9.79
CA GLU A 200 -12.18 -12.97 8.80
C GLU A 200 -11.05 -13.28 7.82
N LEU A 201 -10.34 -12.25 7.32
CA LEU A 201 -9.22 -12.44 6.40
C LEU A 201 -8.00 -13.07 7.09
N ILE A 202 -7.75 -12.74 8.36
CA ILE A 202 -6.71 -13.37 9.19
C ILE A 202 -7.03 -14.84 9.41
N GLU A 203 -8.27 -15.16 9.81
CA GLU A 203 -8.74 -16.53 10.03
C GLU A 203 -8.78 -17.36 8.73
N ALA A 204 -9.00 -16.70 7.59
CA ALA A 204 -8.87 -17.29 6.27
C ALA A 204 -7.44 -17.72 5.93
N GLY A 205 -6.43 -17.21 6.64
CA GLY A 205 -5.03 -17.61 6.51
C GLY A 205 -4.12 -16.55 5.89
N ALA A 206 -4.56 -15.30 5.74
CA ALA A 206 -3.76 -14.24 5.16
C ALA A 206 -2.41 -14.10 5.87
N SER A 207 -1.34 -13.91 5.11
CA SER A 207 0.03 -13.70 5.61
C SER A 207 0.38 -12.23 5.83
N GLY A 208 -0.54 -11.32 5.48
CA GLY A 208 -0.48 -9.89 5.72
C GLY A 208 -1.77 -9.23 5.23
N LEU A 209 -2.13 -8.08 5.81
CA LEU A 209 -3.31 -7.32 5.39
C LEU A 209 -2.94 -5.93 4.87
N LEU A 210 -3.51 -5.51 3.74
CA LEU A 210 -3.48 -4.12 3.30
C LEU A 210 -4.69 -3.37 3.83
N ILE A 211 -4.45 -2.22 4.48
CA ILE A 211 -5.47 -1.44 5.16
C ILE A 211 -5.62 -0.08 4.47
N GLY A 212 -6.80 0.18 3.91
CA GLY A 212 -7.14 1.50 3.39
C GLY A 212 -8.19 1.49 2.30
N VAL A 213 -9.26 2.27 2.47
CA VAL A 213 -10.31 2.45 1.45
C VAL A 213 -10.51 3.94 1.19
N GLY A 214 -10.11 4.38 0.00
CA GLY A 214 -10.19 5.76 -0.46
C GLY A 214 -9.19 6.80 0.06
N PRO A 215 -8.14 6.53 0.86
CA PRO A 215 -7.22 7.57 1.33
C PRO A 215 -6.16 7.98 0.28
N GLY A 216 -5.99 7.19 -0.79
CA GLY A 216 -4.94 7.40 -1.79
C GLY A 216 -5.11 8.71 -2.55
N ALA A 217 -4.03 9.43 -2.80
CA ALA A 217 -4.09 10.77 -3.43
C ALA A 217 -4.67 10.76 -4.86
N ALA A 218 -4.50 9.65 -5.59
CA ALA A 218 -5.08 9.45 -6.92
C ALA A 218 -6.46 8.76 -6.89
N CYS A 219 -6.98 8.41 -5.71
CA CYS A 219 -8.23 7.70 -5.54
C CYS A 219 -9.40 8.67 -5.39
N THR A 220 -10.51 8.39 -6.05
CA THR A 220 -11.76 9.15 -5.93
C THR A 220 -12.91 8.29 -5.39
N THR A 221 -12.63 7.11 -4.82
CA THR A 221 -13.68 6.18 -4.37
C THR A 221 -14.63 6.81 -3.35
N ARG A 222 -14.13 7.56 -2.36
CA ARG A 222 -15.00 8.23 -1.38
C ARG A 222 -15.92 9.26 -2.03
N GLU A 223 -15.41 9.99 -3.02
CA GLU A 223 -16.19 10.97 -3.78
C GLU A 223 -17.25 10.29 -4.65
N VAL A 224 -16.85 9.22 -5.35
CA VAL A 224 -17.70 8.55 -6.34
C VAL A 224 -18.74 7.65 -5.69
N THR A 225 -18.41 6.96 -4.58
CA THR A 225 -19.28 5.93 -3.99
C THR A 225 -19.67 6.20 -2.54
N GLY A 226 -19.06 7.19 -1.87
CA GLY A 226 -19.26 7.43 -0.44
C GLY A 226 -18.59 6.42 0.48
N VAL A 227 -17.87 5.43 -0.04
CA VAL A 227 -17.30 4.32 0.75
C VAL A 227 -15.85 4.63 1.16
N GLY A 228 -15.58 4.60 2.46
CA GLY A 228 -14.22 4.66 3.02
C GLY A 228 -14.19 4.98 4.50
N ILE A 229 -13.01 4.80 5.12
CA ILE A 229 -12.76 5.12 6.54
C ILE A 229 -11.45 5.90 6.65
N PRO A 230 -11.39 7.02 7.40
CA PRO A 230 -10.14 7.72 7.72
C PRO A 230 -9.02 6.78 8.18
N GLN A 231 -7.80 7.01 7.64
CA GLN A 231 -6.77 5.97 7.59
C GLN A 231 -6.26 5.52 8.97
N VAL A 232 -6.13 6.44 9.93
CA VAL A 232 -5.64 6.09 11.28
C VAL A 232 -6.64 5.16 11.96
N THR A 233 -7.92 5.50 11.93
CA THR A 233 -8.98 4.64 12.47
C THR A 233 -9.04 3.28 11.78
N ALA A 234 -8.91 3.23 10.45
CA ALA A 234 -8.88 1.98 9.71
C ALA A 234 -7.72 1.07 10.16
N THR A 235 -6.50 1.63 10.25
CA THR A 235 -5.32 0.90 10.70
C THR A 235 -5.50 0.37 12.12
N MET A 236 -5.98 1.20 13.06
CA MET A 236 -6.19 0.80 14.46
C MET A 236 -7.26 -0.29 14.62
N ASN A 237 -8.35 -0.24 13.84
CA ASN A 237 -9.39 -1.27 13.88
C ASN A 237 -8.82 -2.64 13.47
N CYS A 238 -8.05 -2.67 12.39
CA CYS A 238 -7.49 -3.90 11.86
C CYS A 238 -6.29 -4.42 12.69
N SER A 239 -5.48 -3.53 13.27
CA SER A 239 -4.42 -3.92 14.21
C SER A 239 -5.00 -4.53 15.50
N THR A 240 -6.15 -4.03 15.97
CA THR A 240 -6.85 -4.61 17.11
C THR A 240 -7.28 -6.06 16.81
N ALA A 241 -7.85 -6.32 15.63
CA ALA A 241 -8.20 -7.67 15.19
C ALA A 241 -6.98 -8.60 15.15
N ARG A 242 -5.85 -8.09 14.63
CA ARG A 242 -4.57 -8.80 14.61
C ARG A 242 -4.07 -9.13 16.01
N ASP A 243 -4.10 -8.18 16.94
CA ASP A 243 -3.61 -8.37 18.30
C ASP A 243 -4.45 -9.41 19.05
N ASP A 244 -5.77 -9.38 18.90
CA ASP A 244 -6.66 -10.37 19.52
C ASP A 244 -6.48 -11.76 18.91
N TYR A 245 -6.28 -11.86 17.60
CA TYR A 245 -5.90 -13.12 16.96
C TYR A 245 -4.54 -13.63 17.44
N PHE A 246 -3.55 -12.76 17.59
CA PHE A 246 -2.23 -13.13 18.10
C PHE A 246 -2.29 -13.61 19.55
N LYS A 247 -3.06 -12.95 20.43
CA LYS A 247 -3.29 -13.40 21.81
C LYS A 247 -3.94 -14.78 21.86
N LYS A 248 -4.86 -15.07 20.94
CA LYS A 248 -5.59 -16.34 20.87
C LYS A 248 -4.76 -17.49 20.30
N THR A 249 -3.89 -17.22 19.33
CA THR A 249 -3.26 -18.27 18.49
C THR A 249 -1.74 -18.29 18.53
N GLY A 250 -1.09 -17.22 18.99
CA GLY A 250 0.36 -17.02 18.86
C GLY A 250 0.83 -16.71 17.43
N LYS A 251 -0.06 -16.70 16.43
CA LYS A 251 0.28 -16.38 15.04
C LYS A 251 0.14 -14.88 14.79
N TYR A 252 1.23 -14.25 14.39
CA TYR A 252 1.27 -12.80 14.14
C TYR A 252 1.14 -12.52 12.65
N ILE A 253 0.17 -11.68 12.28
CA ILE A 253 -0.06 -11.25 10.89
C ILE A 253 0.35 -9.78 10.76
N PRO A 254 1.25 -9.40 9.83
CA PRO A 254 1.61 -8.00 9.63
C PRO A 254 0.46 -7.18 9.06
N ILE A 255 0.28 -5.96 9.59
CA ILE A 255 -0.64 -4.95 9.10
C ILE A 255 0.12 -3.94 8.24
N ILE A 256 -0.36 -3.69 7.02
CA ILE A 256 0.27 -2.78 6.06
C ILE A 256 -0.71 -1.64 5.79
N THR A 257 -0.36 -0.42 6.18
CA THR A 257 -1.19 0.76 5.85
C THR A 257 -0.99 1.14 4.39
N ASP A 258 -2.06 1.07 3.60
CA ASP A 258 -2.06 1.40 2.17
C ASP A 258 -2.86 2.68 1.87
N GLY A 259 -2.11 3.75 1.62
CA GLY A 259 -2.64 5.03 1.14
C GLY A 259 -2.73 6.13 2.20
N GLY A 260 -2.91 7.37 1.71
CA GLY A 260 -2.96 8.60 2.52
C GLY A 260 -1.61 9.14 3.00
N ILE A 261 -0.54 8.36 2.89
CA ILE A 261 0.80 8.75 3.35
C ILE A 261 1.45 9.72 2.36
N ARG A 262 1.81 10.91 2.84
CA ARG A 262 2.46 11.96 2.02
C ARG A 262 3.87 12.27 2.49
N THR A 263 4.12 12.11 3.79
CA THR A 263 5.37 12.52 4.45
C THR A 263 5.89 11.43 5.39
N GLY A 264 7.15 11.55 5.81
CA GLY A 264 7.72 10.70 6.86
C GLY A 264 6.93 10.77 8.18
N GLY A 265 6.30 11.91 8.49
CA GLY A 265 5.43 12.04 9.66
C GLY A 265 4.15 11.22 9.56
N ASP A 266 3.52 11.17 8.38
CA ASP A 266 2.36 10.30 8.12
C ASP A 266 2.76 8.82 8.24
N MET A 267 3.94 8.45 7.73
CA MET A 267 4.47 7.08 7.88
C MET A 267 4.68 6.71 9.36
N CYS A 268 5.25 7.61 10.16
CA CYS A 268 5.43 7.37 11.60
C CYS A 268 4.08 7.17 12.29
N LYS A 269 3.07 7.99 11.95
CA LYS A 269 1.71 7.86 12.48
C LYS A 269 1.06 6.54 12.08
N SER A 270 1.25 6.07 10.84
CA SER A 270 0.78 4.74 10.42
C SER A 270 1.35 3.64 11.30
N LEU A 271 2.66 3.67 11.57
CA LEU A 271 3.34 2.64 12.35
C LEU A 271 2.89 2.68 13.82
N VAL A 272 2.79 3.86 14.45
CA VAL A 272 2.23 3.97 15.81
C VAL A 272 0.77 3.52 15.87
N SER A 273 0.00 3.71 14.80
CA SER A 273 -1.40 3.25 14.70
C SER A 273 -1.55 1.72 14.61
N GLY A 274 -0.45 0.96 14.63
CA GLY A 274 -0.45 -0.51 14.65
C GLY A 274 0.00 -1.17 13.35
N ALA A 275 0.48 -0.40 12.37
CA ALA A 275 1.04 -0.97 11.14
C ALA A 275 2.48 -1.48 11.36
N ASP A 276 2.82 -2.59 10.71
CA ASP A 276 4.17 -3.14 10.63
C ASP A 276 4.93 -2.62 9.41
N ALA A 277 4.20 -2.23 8.36
CA ALA A 277 4.74 -1.59 7.17
C ALA A 277 3.74 -0.63 6.51
N VAL A 278 4.22 0.11 5.51
CA VAL A 278 3.39 0.99 4.70
C VAL A 278 3.50 0.65 3.22
N MET A 279 2.39 0.74 2.50
CA MET A 279 2.37 0.71 1.05
C MET A 279 2.33 2.16 0.52
N LEU A 280 3.36 2.53 -0.25
CA LEU A 280 3.54 3.88 -0.78
C LEU A 280 3.23 3.92 -2.28
N GLY A 281 2.31 4.81 -2.64
CA GLY A 281 2.02 5.18 -4.02
C GLY A 281 2.70 6.49 -4.41
N THR A 282 1.94 7.59 -4.27
CA THR A 282 2.34 8.94 -4.69
C THR A 282 3.73 9.39 -4.26
N PRO A 283 4.24 9.13 -3.03
CA PRO A 283 5.63 9.47 -2.71
C PRO A 283 6.64 8.83 -3.67
N LEU A 284 6.51 7.53 -3.96
CA LEU A 284 7.44 6.82 -4.83
C LEU A 284 7.37 7.29 -6.30
N ALA A 285 6.20 7.70 -6.76
CA ALA A 285 6.01 8.27 -8.11
C ALA A 285 6.82 9.58 -8.34
N GLN A 286 7.26 10.25 -7.27
CA GLN A 286 8.13 11.43 -7.35
C GLN A 286 9.61 11.09 -7.53
N SER A 287 9.98 9.81 -7.49
CA SER A 287 11.36 9.38 -7.72
C SER A 287 11.72 9.40 -9.21
N SER A 288 12.98 9.66 -9.54
CA SER A 288 13.48 9.64 -10.93
C SER A 288 13.40 8.26 -11.60
N GLU A 289 13.33 7.22 -10.79
CA GLU A 289 13.28 5.82 -11.19
C GLU A 289 11.86 5.34 -11.49
N ALA A 290 10.84 6.07 -11.00
CA ALA A 290 9.45 5.70 -11.24
C ALA A 290 9.09 5.86 -12.72
N PRO A 291 8.48 4.84 -13.34
CA PRO A 291 8.14 4.84 -14.77
C PRO A 291 7.09 5.91 -15.13
N GLY A 292 6.28 6.35 -14.17
CA GLY A 292 5.30 7.42 -14.32
C GLY A 292 5.90 8.82 -14.45
N LYS A 293 7.22 9.01 -14.25
CA LYS A 293 7.94 10.29 -14.43
C LYS A 293 7.26 11.49 -13.73
N GLY A 294 6.85 11.29 -12.48
CA GLY A 294 6.15 12.33 -11.71
C GLY A 294 4.64 12.35 -11.88
N PHE A 295 4.06 11.46 -12.70
CA PHE A 295 2.63 11.21 -12.75
C PHE A 295 2.26 9.97 -11.95
N ASN A 296 1.02 9.91 -11.48
CA ASN A 296 0.51 8.76 -10.73
C ASN A 296 -0.98 8.51 -10.99
N TRP A 297 -1.43 7.26 -10.98
CA TRP A 297 -2.84 6.87 -11.12
C TRP A 297 -3.13 5.52 -10.46
N GLY A 298 -4.30 5.39 -9.82
CA GLY A 298 -4.72 4.15 -9.13
C GLY A 298 -5.20 3.05 -10.06
N MET A 299 -5.19 1.80 -9.57
CA MET A 299 -5.68 0.62 -10.28
C MET A 299 -7.17 0.71 -10.68
N ALA A 300 -7.96 1.50 -9.97
CA ALA A 300 -9.39 1.72 -10.27
C ALA A 300 -9.66 2.89 -11.25
N SER A 301 -8.61 3.64 -11.63
CA SER A 301 -8.72 4.73 -12.60
C SER A 301 -9.09 4.26 -14.02
N PRO A 302 -8.55 3.14 -14.55
CA PRO A 302 -8.89 2.67 -15.89
C PRO A 302 -10.22 1.89 -15.99
N HIS A 303 -11.05 1.85 -14.94
CA HIS A 303 -12.31 1.11 -14.98
C HIS A 303 -13.18 1.58 -16.17
N PRO A 304 -13.71 0.66 -17.01
CA PRO A 304 -14.36 1.02 -18.28
C PRO A 304 -15.62 1.87 -18.08
N ASP A 305 -16.45 1.52 -17.09
CA ASP A 305 -17.73 2.21 -16.88
C ASP A 305 -17.68 3.28 -15.78
N LEU A 306 -17.12 2.95 -14.62
CA LEU A 306 -17.08 3.81 -13.44
C LEU A 306 -15.64 3.99 -12.91
N PRO A 307 -14.83 4.89 -13.50
CA PRO A 307 -13.49 5.19 -13.01
C PRO A 307 -13.54 5.79 -11.60
N ARG A 308 -12.76 5.21 -10.68
CA ARG A 308 -12.69 5.62 -9.25
C ARG A 308 -11.30 6.13 -8.85
N GLY A 309 -10.62 6.74 -9.82
CA GLY A 309 -9.35 7.41 -9.63
C GLY A 309 -9.09 8.41 -10.73
N THR A 310 -8.04 9.19 -10.55
CA THR A 310 -7.59 10.21 -11.50
C THR A 310 -6.09 10.13 -11.70
N ARG A 311 -5.61 10.58 -12.86
CA ARG A 311 -4.19 10.78 -13.09
C ARG A 311 -3.78 12.12 -12.49
N ILE A 312 -2.86 12.09 -11.54
CA ILE A 312 -2.31 13.28 -10.90
C ILE A 312 -0.90 13.57 -11.41
N ASP A 313 -0.56 14.85 -11.49
CA ASP A 313 0.80 15.35 -11.72
C ASP A 313 1.36 15.86 -10.39
N ILE A 314 2.43 15.23 -9.93
CA ILE A 314 3.15 15.60 -8.70
C ILE A 314 4.60 15.99 -9.00
N GLY A 315 5.05 15.81 -10.25
CA GLY A 315 6.42 16.01 -10.71
C GLY A 315 7.46 15.05 -10.11
N THR A 316 8.56 14.85 -10.82
CA THR A 316 9.77 14.18 -10.31
C THR A 316 10.55 15.14 -9.42
N LYS A 317 10.94 14.70 -8.22
CA LYS A 317 11.57 15.55 -7.19
C LYS A 317 12.99 15.13 -6.81
N CYS A 318 13.28 13.83 -6.76
CA CYS A 318 14.59 13.33 -6.33
C CYS A 318 14.81 11.87 -6.77
N SER A 319 15.98 11.29 -6.49
CA SER A 319 16.18 9.84 -6.66
C SER A 319 15.47 9.04 -5.59
N LEU A 320 15.16 7.78 -5.87
CA LEU A 320 14.55 6.85 -4.93
C LEU A 320 15.39 6.73 -3.65
N LYS A 321 16.72 6.63 -3.79
CA LYS A 321 17.65 6.60 -2.65
C LYS A 321 17.53 7.85 -1.77
N LYS A 322 17.47 9.04 -2.38
CA LYS A 322 17.31 10.31 -1.64
C LYS A 322 15.93 10.44 -1.00
N LEU A 323 14.88 9.97 -1.67
CA LEU A 323 13.53 9.93 -1.14
C LEU A 323 13.46 9.08 0.14
N LEU A 324 14.08 7.90 0.12
CA LEU A 324 14.02 6.96 1.25
C LEU A 324 15.02 7.28 2.36
N PHE A 325 16.27 7.61 2.01
CA PHE A 325 17.38 7.72 2.98
C PHE A 325 18.04 9.10 3.05
N GLY A 326 17.61 10.05 2.21
CA GLY A 326 18.17 11.39 2.18
C GLY A 326 19.59 11.46 1.58
N PRO A 327 20.38 12.50 1.94
CA PRO A 327 19.98 13.60 2.81
C PRO A 327 18.82 14.40 2.21
N ALA A 328 17.88 14.84 3.04
CA ALA A 328 16.77 15.67 2.59
C ALA A 328 17.27 17.07 2.21
N SER A 329 16.73 17.65 1.13
CA SER A 329 16.98 19.05 0.74
C SER A 329 15.75 19.94 0.92
N VAL A 330 14.69 19.40 1.53
CA VAL A 330 13.42 20.07 1.80
C VAL A 330 13.01 19.81 3.25
N HIS A 331 12.21 20.70 3.82
CA HIS A 331 11.82 20.67 5.24
C HIS A 331 10.39 20.18 5.48
N ASN A 332 9.66 19.83 4.42
CA ASN A 332 8.24 19.44 4.48
C ASN A 332 8.01 17.93 4.71
N GLY A 333 9.07 17.18 5.02
CA GLY A 333 8.99 15.74 5.31
C GLY A 333 8.73 14.83 4.11
N THR A 334 8.83 15.32 2.87
CA THR A 334 8.64 14.54 1.64
C THR A 334 9.88 13.77 1.17
N GLN A 335 11.01 13.90 1.88
CA GLN A 335 12.26 13.19 1.63
C GLN A 335 12.81 12.60 2.93
N ASN A 336 13.67 11.60 2.80
CA ASN A 336 14.29 10.86 3.88
C ASN A 336 13.28 10.18 4.83
N PHE A 337 12.37 9.37 4.26
CA PHE A 337 11.34 8.65 5.03
C PHE A 337 11.94 7.78 6.15
N ILE A 338 13.04 7.07 5.88
CA ILE A 338 13.69 6.19 6.86
C ILE A 338 14.40 7.01 7.94
N GLY A 339 15.04 8.13 7.58
CA GLY A 339 15.58 9.06 8.57
C GLY A 339 14.49 9.63 9.48
N ALA A 340 13.35 10.04 8.92
CA ALA A 340 12.21 10.51 9.71
C ALA A 340 11.69 9.43 10.67
N LEU A 341 11.61 8.17 10.21
CA LEU A 341 11.24 7.04 11.04
C LEU A 341 12.21 6.82 12.19
N LYS A 342 13.52 6.73 11.90
CA LYS A 342 14.53 6.49 12.93
C LYS A 342 14.57 7.60 13.98
N VAL A 343 14.42 8.86 13.55
CA VAL A 343 14.32 10.00 14.46
C VAL A 343 13.06 9.91 15.32
N CYS A 344 11.91 9.56 14.73
CA CYS A 344 10.68 9.35 15.48
C CYS A 344 10.85 8.22 16.51
N MET A 345 11.37 7.06 16.11
CA MET A 345 11.66 5.95 17.02
C MET A 345 12.61 6.36 18.16
N GLY A 346 13.62 7.18 17.87
CA GLY A 346 14.50 7.77 18.87
C GLY A 346 13.78 8.67 19.87
N MET A 347 12.85 9.51 19.40
CA MET A 347 11.98 10.35 20.25
C MET A 347 10.98 9.54 21.09
N LEU A 348 10.59 8.35 20.62
CA LEU A 348 9.69 7.44 21.33
C LEU A 348 10.41 6.48 22.28
N GLY A 349 11.72 6.31 22.14
CA GLY A 349 12.48 5.33 22.90
C GLY A 349 12.31 3.89 22.43
N THR A 350 11.81 3.69 21.20
CA THR A 350 11.45 2.37 20.66
C THR A 350 12.55 1.81 19.78
N LYS A 351 12.99 0.57 20.02
CA LYS A 351 14.08 -0.08 19.26
C LYS A 351 13.60 -0.79 18.00
N ALA A 352 12.33 -1.16 17.92
CA ALA A 352 11.73 -1.86 16.79
C ALA A 352 10.32 -1.34 16.50
N ILE A 353 9.83 -1.55 15.26
CA ILE A 353 8.51 -1.07 14.82
C ILE A 353 7.39 -1.54 15.75
N LYS A 354 7.43 -2.80 16.19
CA LYS A 354 6.42 -3.37 17.09
C LYS A 354 6.33 -2.65 18.45
N GLU A 355 7.43 -2.06 18.92
CA GLU A 355 7.41 -1.26 20.16
C GLU A 355 6.69 0.08 19.96
N MET A 356 6.69 0.63 18.73
CA MET A 356 5.95 1.86 18.40
C MET A 356 4.44 1.69 18.58
N HIS A 357 3.91 0.47 18.45
CA HIS A 357 2.47 0.18 18.59
C HIS A 357 1.94 0.50 20.00
N ASN A 358 2.83 0.61 21.00
CA ASN A 358 2.49 0.99 22.38
C ASN A 358 2.63 2.50 22.65
N SER A 359 3.04 3.30 21.67
CA SER A 359 3.21 4.74 21.85
C SER A 359 1.86 5.45 21.86
N GLU A 360 1.74 6.48 22.69
CA GLU A 360 0.49 7.21 22.84
C GLU A 360 0.22 8.12 21.63
N ILE A 361 -1.04 8.13 21.18
CA ILE A 361 -1.56 9.03 20.15
C ILE A 361 -2.58 9.96 20.80
N VAL A 362 -2.51 11.25 20.45
CA VAL A 362 -3.48 12.26 20.88
C VAL A 362 -4.18 12.90 19.69
N ILE A 363 -5.45 13.27 19.88
CA ILE A 363 -6.21 14.06 18.90
C ILE A 363 -5.65 15.49 18.90
N SER A 364 -5.28 15.98 17.72
CA SER A 364 -4.52 17.20 17.51
C SER A 364 -5.06 17.97 16.30
N PRO A 365 -6.29 18.52 16.38
CA PRO A 365 -7.00 19.08 15.22
C PRO A 365 -6.33 20.34 14.65
N SER A 366 -5.52 21.03 15.46
CA SER A 366 -4.76 22.22 15.06
C SER A 366 -3.37 21.90 14.50
N LEU A 367 -3.02 20.63 14.29
CA LEU A 367 -1.69 20.21 13.82
C LEU A 367 -1.21 20.98 12.58
N LYS A 368 -2.11 21.22 11.64
CA LYS A 368 -1.78 21.92 10.38
C LYS A 368 -1.63 23.42 10.54
N THR A 369 -2.14 24.02 11.61
CA THR A 369 -2.24 25.48 11.76
C THR A 369 -1.39 26.02 12.92
N GLU A 370 -1.18 25.25 13.98
CA GLU A 370 -0.45 25.67 15.18
C GLU A 370 1.02 26.00 14.88
N GLY A 371 1.35 27.29 14.87
CA GLY A 371 2.71 27.77 14.58
C GLY A 371 3.19 27.50 13.14
N LYS A 372 2.30 27.11 12.23
CA LYS A 372 2.65 26.69 10.86
C LYS A 372 2.43 27.76 9.78
N SER A 373 2.00 28.98 10.15
CA SER A 373 1.69 30.05 9.20
C SER A 373 2.82 30.38 8.20
N TYR A 374 4.08 30.20 8.59
CA TYR A 374 5.25 30.39 7.72
C TYR A 374 5.63 29.17 6.87
N GLN A 375 5.06 27.99 7.17
CA GLN A 375 5.34 26.72 6.47
C GLN A 375 4.27 26.36 5.42
N ILE A 376 3.10 26.99 5.48
CA ILE A 376 1.95 26.74 4.59
C ILE A 376 2.01 27.60 3.31
N LYS A 377 2.94 28.56 3.24
CA LYS A 377 3.08 29.51 2.12
C LYS A 377 3.94 28.99 0.98
#